data_AF-A0A7Y8PSS2-F1
#
_entry.id   AF-A0A7Y8PSS2-F1
#
_cell.length_a   1.000
_cell.length_b   1.000
_cell.length_c   1.000
_cell.angle_alpha   90.00
_cell.angle_beta   90.00
_cell.angle_gamma   90.00
#
_symmetry.space_group_name_H-M   'P 1'
#
loop_
_entity.id
_entity.type
_entity.pdbx_description
1 polymer ?
#
loop_
_entity_poly.entity_id
_entity_poly.type
_entity_poly.pdbx_seq_one_letter_code
_entity_poly.pdbx_strand_id
1 'polypeptide(L)'
;MKYKDEQIDDILSCYYRVEVKSYVVKKYSISADTLRKYLKDPNNTEKLVNKRIANRNKLTKYQEILNFYNQYGREKTIQNYKLKAEKFDERLQDIKYAVFYNRLNYKDIIRQLENCLEGLEKAYKVKPDQSTLKRIIEANRYLMVSEEEIKAKYNLE
;
A
#
# COMPACT_ATOMS: atom_id res chain seq x y z
N MET A 1 17.97 -8.03 17.22
CA MET A 1 17.67 -6.93 16.27
C MET A 1 16.66 -7.42 15.25
N LYS A 2 15.52 -6.73 15.09
CA LYS A 2 14.47 -7.11 14.11
C LYS A 2 14.68 -6.26 12.86
N TYR A 3 15.05 -6.87 11.74
CA TYR A 3 15.17 -6.20 10.45
C TYR A 3 13.78 -5.87 9.91
N LYS A 4 13.65 -4.73 9.20
CA LYS A 4 12.42 -4.40 8.47
C LYS A 4 12.26 -5.32 7.27
N ASP A 5 11.03 -5.60 6.85
CA ASP A 5 10.73 -6.48 5.71
C ASP A 5 11.47 -6.06 4.44
N GLU A 6 11.56 -4.75 4.20
CA GLU A 6 12.31 -4.16 3.08
C GLU A 6 13.80 -4.52 3.08
N GLN A 7 14.42 -4.52 4.27
CA GLN A 7 15.83 -4.88 4.42
C GLN A 7 16.03 -6.38 4.22
N ILE A 8 15.07 -7.19 4.67
CA ILE A 8 15.08 -8.64 4.47
C ILE A 8 15.00 -8.95 2.97
N ASP A 9 14.11 -8.26 2.23
CA ASP A 9 13.99 -8.40 0.78
C ASP A 9 15.29 -8.03 0.06
N ASP A 10 15.96 -6.95 0.46
CA ASP A 10 17.24 -6.54 -0.14
C ASP A 10 18.38 -7.54 0.15
N ILE A 11 18.44 -8.08 1.38
CA ILE A 11 19.38 -9.15 1.76
C ILE A 11 19.16 -10.39 0.90
N LEU A 12 17.91 -10.84 0.78
CA LEU A 12 17.54 -12.03 0.06
C LEU A 12 17.73 -11.87 -1.45
N SER A 13 17.36 -10.72 -2.03
CA SER A 13 17.62 -10.43 -3.44
C SER A 13 19.12 -10.41 -3.74
N CYS A 14 19.94 -9.89 -2.81
CA CYS A 14 21.39 -9.98 -2.95
C CYS A 14 21.86 -11.44 -2.93
N TYR A 15 21.34 -12.26 -2.01
CA TYR A 15 21.65 -13.68 -1.96
C TYR A 15 21.27 -14.40 -3.26
N TYR A 16 20.05 -14.23 -3.77
CA TYR A 16 19.61 -14.90 -5.00
C TYR A 16 20.40 -14.48 -6.24
N ARG A 17 20.99 -13.29 -6.24
CA ARG A 17 21.84 -12.83 -7.36
C ARG A 17 23.27 -13.38 -7.31
N VAL A 18 23.85 -13.47 -6.12
CA VAL A 18 25.29 -13.80 -5.96
C VAL A 18 25.53 -15.21 -5.47
N GLU A 19 24.54 -15.83 -4.83
CA GLU A 19 24.53 -17.18 -4.23
C GLU A 19 25.65 -17.47 -3.20
N VAL A 20 26.42 -16.46 -2.80
CA VAL A 20 27.53 -16.57 -1.84
C VAL A 20 27.10 -16.07 -0.45
N LYS A 21 26.86 -17.00 0.49
CA LYS A 21 26.39 -16.69 1.85
C LYS A 21 27.36 -15.79 2.64
N SER A 22 28.65 -16.07 2.59
CA SER A 22 29.68 -15.31 3.33
C SER A 22 29.74 -13.84 2.90
N TYR A 23 29.57 -13.58 1.59
CA TYR A 23 29.48 -12.24 1.04
C TYR A 23 28.26 -11.50 1.58
N VAL A 24 27.07 -12.11 1.56
CA VAL A 24 25.82 -11.49 2.03
C VAL A 24 25.90 -11.19 3.53
N VAL A 25 26.37 -12.15 4.33
CA VAL A 25 26.60 -12.00 5.78
C VAL A 25 27.49 -10.79 6.07
N LYS A 26 28.62 -10.67 5.36
CA LYS A 26 29.56 -9.56 5.51
C LYS A 26 28.96 -8.22 5.05
N LYS A 27 28.29 -8.21 3.89
CA LYS A 27 27.74 -6.99 3.28
C LYS A 27 26.64 -6.34 4.12
N TYR A 28 25.77 -7.15 4.71
CA TYR A 28 24.63 -6.67 5.48
C TYR A 28 24.83 -6.75 6.99
N SER A 29 26.03 -7.12 7.44
CA SER A 29 26.37 -7.28 8.86
C SER A 29 25.34 -8.12 9.62
N ILE A 30 24.95 -9.26 9.03
CA ILE A 30 23.98 -10.21 9.62
C ILE A 30 24.69 -11.49 10.03
N SER A 31 24.13 -12.24 10.98
CA SER A 31 24.67 -13.57 11.31
C SER A 31 24.34 -14.60 10.22
N ALA A 32 25.17 -15.64 10.10
CA ALA A 32 24.89 -16.76 9.18
C ALA A 32 23.58 -17.48 9.53
N ASP A 33 23.25 -17.59 10.81
CA ASP A 33 22.00 -18.21 11.26
C ASP A 33 20.77 -17.34 10.95
N THR A 34 20.91 -16.02 11.03
CA THR A 34 19.88 -15.08 10.56
C THR A 34 19.59 -15.30 9.08
N LEU A 35 20.63 -15.38 8.24
CA LEU A 35 20.46 -15.62 6.81
C LEU A 35 19.80 -16.98 6.55
N ARG A 36 20.23 -18.04 7.25
CA ARG A 36 19.61 -19.38 7.14
C ARG A 36 18.14 -19.36 7.53
N LYS A 37 17.76 -18.62 8.57
CA LYS A 37 16.35 -18.47 8.99
C LYS A 37 15.52 -17.84 7.89
N TYR A 38 16.01 -16.77 7.25
CA TYR A 38 15.29 -16.13 6.15
C TYR A 38 15.13 -17.06 4.94
N LEU A 39 16.18 -17.81 4.58
CA LEU A 39 16.15 -18.75 3.46
C LEU A 39 15.24 -19.96 3.68
N LYS A 40 14.96 -20.33 4.94
CA LYS A 40 14.05 -21.42 5.28
C LYS A 40 12.57 -21.03 5.26
N ASP A 41 12.26 -19.73 5.27
CA ASP A 41 10.88 -19.27 5.26
C ASP A 41 10.26 -19.44 3.87
N PRO A 42 9.14 -20.18 3.72
CA PRO A 42 8.49 -20.38 2.42
C PRO A 42 8.01 -19.07 1.77
N ASN A 43 7.82 -18.00 2.53
CA ASN A 43 7.46 -16.69 1.99
C ASN A 43 8.64 -15.96 1.34
N ASN A 44 9.87 -16.46 1.51
CA ASN A 44 11.09 -15.80 1.07
C ASN A 44 11.70 -16.38 -0.20
N THR A 45 10.95 -17.17 -0.97
CA THR A 45 11.42 -17.62 -2.29
C THR A 45 11.81 -16.45 -3.19
N GLU A 46 12.77 -16.68 -4.10
CA GLU A 46 13.27 -15.66 -5.03
C GLU A 46 12.13 -14.95 -5.78
N LYS A 47 11.17 -15.72 -6.29
CA LYS A 47 10.00 -15.21 -6.99
C LYS A 47 9.18 -14.24 -6.12
N LEU A 48 8.95 -14.58 -4.85
CA LEU A 48 8.16 -13.75 -3.93
C LEU A 48 8.93 -12.50 -3.51
N VAL A 49 10.23 -12.62 -3.20
CA VAL A 49 11.11 -11.49 -2.88
C VAL A 49 11.16 -10.50 -4.06
N ASN A 50 11.42 -10.99 -5.27
CA ASN A 50 11.45 -10.15 -6.47
C ASN A 50 10.10 -9.48 -6.72
N LYS A 51 8.98 -10.18 -6.49
CA LYS A 51 7.63 -9.59 -6.57
C LYS A 51 7.43 -8.47 -5.54
N ARG A 52 7.86 -8.65 -4.28
CA ARG A 52 7.76 -7.62 -3.24
C ARG A 52 8.60 -6.39 -3.57
N ILE A 53 9.83 -6.57 -4.01
CA ILE A 53 10.71 -5.48 -4.45
C ILE A 53 10.10 -4.73 -5.64
N ALA A 54 9.60 -5.44 -6.65
CA ALA A 54 8.94 -4.81 -7.80
C ALA A 54 7.72 -3.99 -7.38
N ASN A 55 6.90 -4.52 -6.47
CA ASN A 55 5.74 -3.81 -5.92
C ASN A 55 6.16 -2.55 -5.15
N ARG A 56 7.19 -2.65 -4.29
CA ARG A 56 7.76 -1.52 -3.54
C ARG A 56 8.23 -0.43 -4.50
N ASN A 57 9.04 -0.78 -5.49
CA ASN A 57 9.56 0.17 -6.48
C ASN A 57 8.42 0.86 -7.26
N LYS A 58 7.37 0.12 -7.61
CA LYS A 58 6.19 0.69 -8.27
C LYS A 58 5.43 1.66 -7.38
N LEU A 59 5.27 1.36 -6.09
CA LEU A 59 4.65 2.26 -5.12
C LEU A 59 5.48 3.52 -4.88
N THR A 60 6.82 3.40 -4.79
CA THR A 60 7.71 4.57 -4.74
C THR A 60 7.53 5.44 -5.98
N LYS A 61 7.45 4.83 -7.17
CA LYS A 61 7.22 5.60 -8.40
C LYS A 61 5.86 6.31 -8.40
N TYR A 62 4.83 5.67 -7.85
CA TYR A 62 3.52 6.27 -7.71
C TYR A 62 3.53 7.47 -6.74
N GLN A 63 4.27 7.39 -5.63
CA GLN A 63 4.48 8.51 -4.72
C GLN A 63 5.19 9.68 -5.41
N GLU A 64 6.25 9.41 -6.19
CA GLU A 64 6.94 10.45 -6.98
C GLU A 64 6.00 11.16 -7.95
N ILE A 65 5.15 10.41 -8.67
CA ILE A 65 4.17 10.98 -9.59
C ILE A 65 3.15 11.84 -8.85
N LEU A 66 2.61 11.33 -7.72
CA LEU A 66 1.61 12.04 -6.95
C LEU A 66 2.16 13.33 -6.33
N ASN A 67 3.39 13.30 -5.81
CA ASN A 67 4.07 14.49 -5.28
C ASN A 67 4.29 15.53 -6.38
N PHE A 68 4.75 15.09 -7.56
CA PHE A 68 4.93 15.99 -8.70
C PHE A 68 3.60 16.58 -9.17
N TYR A 69 2.53 15.79 -9.21
CA TYR A 69 1.18 16.27 -9.52
C TYR A 69 0.69 17.33 -8.54
N ASN A 70 0.87 17.11 -7.24
CA ASN A 70 0.45 18.06 -6.22
C ASN A 70 1.22 19.40 -6.32
N GLN A 71 2.47 19.37 -6.79
CA GLN A 71 3.31 20.57 -6.91
C GLN A 71 3.12 21.32 -8.24
N TYR A 72 2.92 20.60 -9.34
CA TYR A 72 3.01 21.15 -10.69
C TYR A 72 1.73 21.00 -11.52
N GLY A 73 0.75 20.27 -11.02
CA GLY A 73 -0.54 20.04 -11.67
C GLY A 73 -0.51 19.03 -12.81
N ARG A 74 -1.67 18.87 -13.43
CA ARG A 74 -1.98 17.83 -14.43
C ARG A 74 -1.07 17.86 -15.65
N GLU A 75 -1.00 18.98 -16.35
CA GLU A 75 -0.32 19.09 -17.65
C GLU A 75 1.19 18.78 -17.55
N LYS A 76 1.87 19.39 -16.57
CA LYS A 76 3.30 19.15 -16.32
C LYS A 76 3.56 17.69 -15.95
N THR A 77 2.66 17.07 -15.19
CA THR A 77 2.79 15.64 -14.80
C THR A 77 2.69 14.73 -16.02
N ILE A 78 1.71 14.98 -16.88
CA ILE A 78 1.51 14.22 -18.13
C ILE A 78 2.76 14.28 -19.00
N GLN A 79 3.33 15.47 -19.18
CA GLN A 79 4.54 15.67 -19.98
C GLN A 79 5.76 14.99 -19.35
N ASN A 80 6.03 15.24 -18.06
CA ASN A 80 7.22 14.74 -17.37
C ASN A 80 7.26 13.20 -17.32
N TYR A 81 6.11 12.56 -17.08
CA TYR A 81 6.02 11.11 -16.97
C TYR A 81 5.54 10.41 -18.24
N LYS A 82 5.38 11.15 -19.36
CA LYS A 82 4.91 10.64 -20.65
C LYS A 82 3.63 9.82 -20.53
N LEU A 83 2.68 10.33 -19.75
CA LEU A 83 1.40 9.67 -19.51
C LEU A 83 0.40 9.97 -20.64
N LYS A 84 -0.56 9.09 -20.83
CA LYS A 84 -1.66 9.29 -21.77
C LYS A 84 -2.69 10.25 -21.16
N ALA A 85 -2.93 11.38 -21.82
CA ALA A 85 -3.79 12.44 -21.30
C ALA A 85 -5.24 11.98 -21.13
N GLU A 86 -5.71 11.12 -22.03
CA GLU A 86 -7.07 10.57 -22.05
C GLU A 86 -7.35 9.58 -20.93
N LYS A 87 -6.31 8.98 -20.33
CA LYS A 87 -6.43 8.06 -19.17
C LYS A 87 -5.82 8.63 -17.89
N PHE A 88 -5.44 9.91 -17.90
CA PHE A 88 -4.66 10.47 -16.80
C PHE A 88 -5.46 10.47 -15.50
N ASP A 89 -6.72 10.88 -15.54
CA ASP A 89 -7.52 11.07 -14.33
C ASP A 89 -7.88 9.71 -13.68
N GLU A 90 -8.23 8.70 -14.48
CA GLU A 90 -8.39 7.31 -14.04
C GLU A 90 -7.08 6.79 -13.40
N ARG A 91 -5.95 6.98 -14.07
CA ARG A 91 -4.65 6.53 -13.59
C ARG A 91 -4.19 7.28 -12.34
N LEU A 92 -4.50 8.57 -12.23
CA LEU A 92 -4.20 9.37 -11.05
C LEU A 92 -5.01 8.86 -9.85
N GLN A 93 -6.27 8.49 -10.06
CA GLN A 93 -7.09 7.88 -9.01
C GLN A 93 -6.52 6.54 -8.55
N ASP A 94 -6.12 5.67 -9.48
CA ASP A 94 -5.45 4.41 -9.16
C ASP A 94 -4.14 4.63 -8.39
N ILE A 95 -3.36 5.64 -8.76
CA ILE A 95 -2.13 6.04 -8.06
C ILE A 95 -2.45 6.50 -6.64
N LYS A 96 -3.44 7.39 -6.46
CA LYS A 96 -3.88 7.89 -5.16
C LYS A 96 -4.27 6.74 -4.24
N TYR A 97 -5.12 5.83 -4.70
CA TYR A 97 -5.53 4.68 -3.89
C TYR A 97 -4.35 3.76 -3.57
N ALA A 98 -3.52 3.42 -4.55
CA ALA A 98 -2.39 2.53 -4.31
C ALA A 98 -1.40 3.12 -3.29
N VAL A 99 -1.17 4.43 -3.33
CA VAL A 99 -0.34 5.15 -2.35
C VAL A 99 -1.00 5.20 -0.98
N PHE A 100 -2.28 5.58 -0.90
CA PHE A 100 -3.03 5.68 0.36
C PHE A 100 -3.03 4.35 1.12
N TYR A 101 -3.34 3.25 0.44
CA TYR A 101 -3.34 1.91 1.05
C TYR A 101 -1.96 1.26 1.11
N ASN A 102 -0.92 1.88 0.54
CA ASN A 102 0.42 1.31 0.37
C ASN A 102 0.40 -0.13 -0.21
N ARG A 103 -0.49 -0.34 -1.18
CA ARG A 103 -0.83 -1.65 -1.76
C ARG A 103 -1.31 -1.51 -3.19
N LEU A 104 -0.74 -2.31 -4.10
CA LEU A 104 -1.18 -2.33 -5.51
C LEU A 104 -2.52 -3.05 -5.71
N ASN A 105 -2.90 -3.94 -4.80
CA ASN A 105 -4.19 -4.65 -4.79
C ASN A 105 -5.24 -3.94 -3.92
N TYR A 106 -5.21 -2.60 -3.86
CA TYR A 106 -6.14 -1.80 -3.06
C TYR A 106 -7.60 -2.09 -3.37
N LYS A 107 -7.95 -2.53 -4.59
CA LYS A 107 -9.33 -2.89 -4.96
C LYS A 107 -9.91 -4.00 -4.06
N ASP A 108 -9.09 -4.96 -3.64
CA ASP A 108 -9.53 -5.98 -2.68
C ASP A 108 -9.79 -5.40 -1.30
N ILE A 109 -8.96 -4.43 -0.89
CA ILE A 109 -9.09 -3.72 0.40
C ILE A 109 -10.37 -2.89 0.41
N ILE A 110 -10.60 -2.11 -0.66
CA ILE A 110 -11.83 -1.32 -0.85
C ILE A 110 -13.05 -2.23 -0.75
N ARG A 111 -13.09 -3.33 -1.51
CA ARG A 111 -14.20 -4.28 -1.47
C ARG A 111 -14.47 -4.83 -0.07
N GLN A 112 -13.41 -5.17 0.68
CA GLN A 112 -13.56 -5.65 2.06
C GLN A 112 -14.09 -4.56 3.01
N LEU A 113 -13.62 -3.32 2.84
CA LEU A 113 -14.08 -2.17 3.62
C LEU A 113 -15.53 -1.83 3.30
N GLU A 114 -15.94 -1.86 2.03
CA GLU A 114 -17.33 -1.65 1.60
C GLU A 114 -18.27 -2.70 2.21
N ASN A 115 -17.89 -3.99 2.18
CA ASN A 115 -18.66 -5.05 2.81
C ASN A 115 -18.77 -4.85 4.33
N CYS A 116 -17.68 -4.43 4.99
CA CYS A 116 -17.66 -4.12 6.41
C CYS A 116 -18.60 -2.94 6.73
N LEU A 117 -18.51 -1.86 5.95
CA LEU A 117 -19.34 -0.68 6.08
C LEU A 117 -20.82 -1.02 5.93
N GLU A 118 -21.19 -1.83 4.92
CA GLU A 118 -22.57 -2.26 4.71
C GLU A 118 -23.12 -3.02 5.93
N GLY A 119 -22.33 -3.92 6.50
CA GLY A 119 -22.69 -4.65 7.72
C GLY A 119 -22.89 -3.74 8.93
N LEU A 120 -21.99 -2.76 9.10
CA LEU A 120 -22.08 -1.76 10.17
C LEU A 120 -23.31 -0.86 10.01
N GLU A 121 -23.59 -0.38 8.79
CA GLU A 121 -24.77 0.44 8.50
C GLU A 121 -26.08 -0.31 8.75
N LYS A 122 -26.15 -1.60 8.39
CA LYS A 122 -27.30 -2.46 8.72
C LYS A 122 -27.50 -2.57 10.24
N ALA A 123 -26.42 -2.82 10.98
CA ALA A 123 -26.49 -2.91 12.44
C ALA A 123 -26.94 -1.57 13.06
N TYR A 124 -26.39 -0.45 12.60
CA TYR A 124 -26.75 0.89 13.08
C TYR A 124 -28.22 1.24 12.81
N LYS A 125 -28.77 0.85 11.65
CA LYS A 125 -30.20 1.04 11.33
C LYS A 125 -31.12 0.29 12.30
N VAL A 126 -30.72 -0.90 12.74
CA VAL A 126 -31.52 -1.72 13.69
C VAL A 126 -31.40 -1.16 15.09
N LYS A 127 -30.19 -0.78 15.51
CA LYS A 127 -29.93 -0.23 16.84
C LYS A 127 -28.90 0.90 16.72
N PRO A 128 -29.35 2.17 16.64
CA PRO A 128 -28.44 3.30 16.61
C PRO A 128 -27.65 3.39 17.92
N ASP A 129 -26.33 3.32 17.83
CA ASP A 129 -25.43 3.51 18.97
C ASP A 129 -24.14 4.21 18.53
N GLN A 130 -23.52 4.95 19.45
CA GLN A 130 -22.34 5.76 19.16
C GLN A 130 -21.11 4.92 18.79
N SER A 131 -20.97 3.70 19.32
CA SER A 131 -19.83 2.83 19.01
C SER A 131 -19.90 2.35 17.57
N THR A 132 -21.08 1.93 17.11
CA THR A 132 -21.29 1.54 15.71
C THR A 132 -21.12 2.72 14.77
N LEU A 133 -21.66 3.90 15.11
CA LEU A 133 -21.46 5.12 14.33
C LEU A 133 -19.98 5.50 14.18
N LYS A 134 -19.20 5.40 15.27
CA LYS A 134 -17.76 5.65 15.23
C LYS A 134 -17.04 4.71 14.24
N ARG A 135 -17.39 3.42 14.24
CA ARG A 135 -16.82 2.44 13.29
C ARG A 135 -17.22 2.71 11.85
N ILE A 136 -18.46 3.17 11.62
CA ILE A 136 -18.93 3.59 10.30
C ILE A 136 -18.09 4.77 9.79
N ILE A 137 -17.87 5.79 10.63
CA ILE A 137 -17.04 6.95 10.29
C ILE A 137 -15.60 6.50 9.97
N GLU A 138 -15.01 5.65 10.81
CA GLU A 138 -13.68 5.07 10.56
C GLU A 138 -13.61 4.31 9.23
N ALA A 139 -14.60 3.48 8.91
CA ALA A 139 -14.66 2.75 7.65
C ALA A 139 -14.75 3.70 6.43
N ASN A 140 -15.57 4.75 6.50
CA ASN A 140 -15.66 5.75 5.43
C ASN A 140 -14.33 6.51 5.25
N ARG A 141 -13.62 6.86 6.34
CA ARG A 141 -12.28 7.45 6.27
C ARG A 141 -11.29 6.53 5.59
N TYR A 142 -11.31 5.23 5.90
CA TYR A 142 -10.48 4.26 5.20
C TYR A 142 -10.86 4.13 3.73
N LEU A 143 -12.11 4.37 3.36
CA LEU A 143 -12.57 4.42 1.96
C LEU A 143 -12.26 5.76 1.25
N MET A 144 -11.51 6.66 1.89
CA MET A 144 -11.17 8.00 1.37
C MET A 144 -12.39 8.90 1.09
N VAL A 145 -13.52 8.66 1.76
CA VAL A 145 -14.69 9.55 1.73
C VAL A 145 -14.34 10.84 2.48
N SER A 146 -14.73 12.00 1.94
CA SER A 146 -14.40 13.29 2.56
C SER A 146 -15.14 13.48 3.89
N GLU A 147 -14.58 14.28 4.82
CA GLU A 147 -15.24 14.56 6.09
C GLU A 147 -16.59 15.26 5.86
N GLU A 148 -16.69 16.12 4.84
CA GLU A 148 -17.93 16.80 4.44
C GLU A 148 -19.00 15.80 4.00
N GLU A 149 -18.62 14.81 3.18
CA GLU A 149 -19.54 13.74 2.75
C GLU A 149 -19.97 12.86 3.92
N ILE A 150 -19.06 12.53 4.84
CA ILE A 150 -19.38 11.75 6.05
C ILE A 150 -20.36 12.54 6.93
N LYS A 151 -20.09 13.82 7.18
CA LYS A 151 -20.96 14.69 7.97
C LYS A 151 -22.36 14.80 7.37
N ALA A 152 -22.43 15.04 6.07
CA ALA A 152 -23.69 15.12 5.34
C ALA A 152 -24.47 13.79 5.38
N LYS A 153 -23.80 12.65 5.22
CA LYS A 153 -24.44 11.32 5.17
C LYS A 153 -25.01 10.88 6.52
N TYR A 154 -24.35 11.23 7.63
CA TYR A 154 -24.73 10.78 8.97
C TYR A 154 -25.26 11.90 9.88
N ASN A 155 -25.60 13.06 9.32
CA ASN A 155 -26.12 14.23 10.04
C ASN A 155 -25.25 14.62 11.25
N LEU A 156 -23.94 14.72 11.03
CA LEU A 156 -22.97 15.12 12.06
C LEU A 156 -22.69 16.62 11.93
N GLU A 157 -22.65 17.33 13.05
CA GLU A 157 -22.28 18.76 13.13
C GLU A 157 -20.78 18.99 12.86
#